data_AF-A0A661KIT2-F1
#
_entry.id   AF-A0A661KIT2-F1
#
_cell.length_a   1.000
_cell.length_b   1.000
_cell.length_c   1.000
_cell.angle_alpha   90.00
_cell.angle_beta   90.00
_cell.angle_gamma   90.00
#
_symmetry.space_group_name_H-M   'P 1'
#
loop_
_entity.id
_entity.type
_entity.pdbx_description
1 polymer ?
#
loop_
_entity_poly.entity_id
_entity_poly.type
_entity_poly.pdbx_seq_one_letter_code
_entity_poly.pdbx_strand_id
1 'polypeptide(L)'
;MKKQADGTKTDSQSSLDFNLLLDRVEEAILEGKEREGCRKILGREGVWKKLGAEKQLKWARLAQMAGDIELALEILDHVNKHTPELENAWKEHIELLSILDQKKELVQVLARAKEYIGEEYHNYLKDTLISQDSQLVMEREKVFSPFDNLKERQAAIRKFLDLFSGREDRFARQWADRSEGKQGYVPVNRPISENDVEEHLSGRKTYGIYLLRSDSTVLVAVIDVDIVPEYRKTPLKSSDRDTIRRERSYLFRRVSELSQELGLSPVIEFSGAKGYHFWYFFESAVPAGSIRGVLERIKREIANDLSAFHIEVFPKQDKLSGKGFGNLVKLPLGIHRLTGKRSYFLGCNERSTEAQLRYLYKIKKANPENVSFGGADAEKSRILVHPRMKRWAEDYPELMTLQVSCPPLGQIIASIRGGNPLSVREEKVLYQTIGFLPRARTLLHHLFSSSSDYNPHMVDYRLSRLRGKPLGCRRIHSLMNYIGDFCIFDKKEEYPHPLLHIDGWDSGSIVTSEKVKDLRSALENLKVAISRVEAFLK
;
A
#
# COMPACT_ATOMS: atom_id res chain seq x y z
N MET A 1 -74.21 -67.14 15.55
CA MET A 1 -75.53 -66.73 16.07
C MET A 1 -75.33 -65.78 17.24
N LYS A 2 -76.20 -64.77 17.28
CA LYS A 2 -76.41 -63.72 18.29
C LYS A 2 -75.75 -63.90 19.67
N LYS A 3 -75.07 -62.81 20.06
CA LYS A 3 -75.19 -62.03 21.31
C LYS A 3 -75.09 -62.79 22.63
N GLN A 4 -74.01 -62.47 23.35
CA GLN A 4 -74.09 -62.26 24.80
C GLN A 4 -73.92 -60.77 25.08
N ALA A 5 -74.98 -60.18 25.61
CA ALA A 5 -74.92 -59.11 26.58
C ALA A 5 -75.02 -59.78 27.96
N ASP A 6 -74.29 -59.30 28.95
CA ASP A 6 -74.86 -58.60 30.13
C ASP A 6 -73.83 -58.56 31.28
N GLY A 7 -73.96 -57.54 32.15
CA GLY A 7 -73.34 -57.51 33.48
C GLY A 7 -72.25 -56.45 33.68
N THR A 8 -72.61 -55.17 33.76
CA THR A 8 -72.71 -54.40 35.02
C THR A 8 -71.42 -54.28 35.85
N LYS A 9 -70.81 -53.09 35.83
CA LYS A 9 -70.82 -52.15 36.97
C LYS A 9 -70.07 -50.88 36.58
N THR A 10 -70.83 -49.78 36.60
CA THR A 10 -70.39 -48.40 36.57
C THR A 10 -69.39 -48.15 37.69
N ASP A 11 -68.14 -47.88 37.32
CA ASP A 11 -67.17 -47.26 38.19
C ASP A 11 -67.04 -45.79 37.76
N SER A 12 -67.44 -44.91 38.67
CA SER A 12 -67.40 -43.47 38.51
C SER A 12 -65.96 -42.97 38.57
N GLN A 13 -65.35 -42.74 37.41
CA GLN A 13 -64.21 -41.83 37.28
C GLN A 13 -64.58 -40.72 36.31
N SER A 14 -64.77 -39.53 36.86
CA SER A 14 -64.91 -38.24 36.18
C SER A 14 -64.02 -38.17 34.93
N SER A 15 -64.58 -38.36 33.73
CA SER A 15 -63.87 -38.03 32.51
C SER A 15 -63.84 -36.51 32.41
N LEU A 16 -62.65 -35.91 32.61
CA LEU A 16 -62.47 -34.50 32.37
C LEU A 16 -62.84 -34.19 30.91
N ASP A 17 -63.82 -33.32 30.71
CA ASP A 17 -64.10 -32.77 29.38
C ASP A 17 -62.99 -31.78 29.01
N PHE A 18 -61.99 -32.29 28.30
CA PHE A 18 -60.84 -31.51 27.86
C PHE A 18 -61.21 -30.36 26.91
N ASN A 19 -62.36 -30.42 26.22
CA ASN A 19 -62.82 -29.30 25.38
C ASN A 19 -63.27 -28.14 26.25
N LEU A 20 -64.10 -28.43 27.26
CA LEU A 20 -64.54 -27.43 28.23
C LEU A 20 -63.37 -26.79 28.98
N LEU A 21 -62.31 -27.56 29.25
CA LEU A 21 -61.09 -27.04 29.88
C LEU A 21 -60.33 -26.08 28.95
N LEU A 22 -60.13 -26.47 27.68
CA LEU A 22 -59.45 -25.65 26.68
C LEU A 22 -60.16 -24.31 26.47
N ASP A 23 -61.48 -24.34 26.31
CA ASP A 23 -62.28 -23.14 26.03
C ASP A 23 -62.31 -22.19 27.24
N ARG A 24 -62.37 -22.73 28.47
CA ARG A 24 -62.29 -21.91 29.69
C ARG A 24 -60.92 -21.26 29.88
N VAL A 25 -59.84 -21.97 29.57
CA VAL A 25 -58.48 -21.41 29.66
C VAL A 25 -58.28 -20.33 28.59
N GLU A 26 -58.79 -20.55 27.38
CA GLU A 26 -58.78 -19.57 26.30
C GLU A 26 -59.55 -18.28 26.67
N GLU A 27 -60.79 -18.41 27.17
CA GLU A 27 -61.61 -17.29 27.61
C GLU A 27 -60.92 -16.50 28.74
N ALA A 28 -60.39 -17.20 29.75
CA ALA A 28 -59.68 -16.56 30.86
C ALA A 28 -58.45 -15.76 30.40
N ILE A 29 -57.67 -16.29 29.45
CA ILE A 29 -56.50 -15.60 28.87
C ILE A 29 -56.93 -14.35 28.09
N LEU A 30 -57.99 -14.45 27.27
CA LEU A 30 -58.50 -13.34 26.47
C LEU A 30 -59.09 -12.21 27.31
N GLU A 31 -59.78 -12.54 28.41
CA GLU A 31 -60.29 -11.55 29.36
C GLU A 31 -59.20 -10.93 30.25
N GLY A 32 -57.95 -11.39 30.13
CA GLY A 32 -56.80 -10.90 30.91
C GLY A 32 -56.84 -11.28 32.40
N LYS A 33 -57.72 -12.21 32.79
CA LYS A 33 -57.88 -12.67 34.17
C LYS A 33 -56.93 -13.84 34.47
N GLU A 34 -56.38 -13.88 35.68
CA GLU A 34 -55.67 -15.04 36.25
C GLU A 34 -54.55 -15.68 35.38
N ARG A 35 -53.70 -14.89 34.72
CA ARG A 35 -52.60 -15.39 33.88
C ARG A 35 -51.71 -16.44 34.57
N GLU A 36 -51.42 -16.25 35.86
CA GLU A 36 -50.61 -17.20 36.63
C GLU A 36 -51.37 -18.51 36.92
N GLY A 37 -52.69 -18.44 37.11
CA GLY A 37 -53.56 -19.60 37.24
C GLY A 37 -53.62 -20.41 35.94
N CYS A 38 -53.76 -19.72 34.81
CA CYS A 38 -53.71 -20.35 33.48
C CYS A 38 -52.36 -21.03 33.22
N ARG A 39 -51.22 -20.40 33.56
CA ARG A 39 -49.90 -21.04 33.46
C ARG A 39 -49.78 -22.30 34.31
N LYS A 40 -50.28 -22.28 35.55
CA LYS A 40 -50.28 -23.47 36.44
C LYS A 40 -51.14 -24.61 35.91
N ILE A 41 -52.20 -24.32 35.17
CA ILE A 41 -53.05 -25.34 34.51
C ILE A 41 -52.35 -25.86 33.26
N LEU A 42 -51.83 -24.97 32.42
CA LEU A 42 -51.19 -25.31 31.16
C LEU A 42 -49.92 -26.14 31.36
N GLY A 43 -49.13 -25.84 32.39
CA GLY A 43 -47.90 -26.57 32.74
C GLY A 43 -48.11 -27.99 33.30
N ARG A 44 -49.35 -28.48 33.41
CA ARG A 44 -49.63 -29.85 33.87
C ARG A 44 -49.37 -30.85 32.74
N GLU A 45 -48.16 -31.37 32.71
CA GLU A 45 -47.69 -32.34 31.71
C GLU A 45 -48.63 -33.54 31.52
N GLY A 46 -49.13 -34.12 32.62
CA GLY A 46 -50.04 -35.26 32.59
C GLY A 46 -51.43 -34.97 31.99
N VAL A 47 -51.77 -33.70 31.75
CA VAL A 47 -53.03 -33.26 31.11
C VAL A 47 -52.82 -33.18 29.61
N TRP A 48 -51.86 -32.37 29.15
CA TRP A 48 -51.70 -32.13 27.72
C TRP A 48 -51.11 -33.34 26.98
N LYS A 49 -50.30 -34.19 27.61
CA LYS A 49 -49.83 -35.45 27.00
C LYS A 49 -50.94 -36.49 26.76
N LYS A 50 -52.09 -36.35 27.41
CA LYS A 50 -53.27 -37.22 27.18
C LYS A 50 -54.17 -36.72 26.04
N LEU A 51 -53.92 -35.51 25.54
CA LEU A 51 -54.67 -34.93 24.44
C LEU A 51 -54.18 -35.47 23.10
N GLY A 52 -55.07 -35.51 22.10
CA GLY A 52 -54.65 -35.74 20.71
C GLY A 52 -53.84 -34.56 20.16
N ALA A 53 -53.02 -34.81 19.13
CA ALA A 53 -52.05 -33.86 18.59
C ALA A 53 -52.62 -32.46 18.25
N GLU A 54 -53.81 -32.39 17.64
CA GLU A 54 -54.50 -31.12 17.34
C GLU A 54 -54.82 -30.29 18.61
N LYS A 55 -55.23 -30.98 19.68
CA LYS A 55 -55.51 -30.33 20.96
C LYS A 55 -54.23 -29.96 21.71
N GLN A 56 -53.15 -30.71 21.53
CA GLN A 56 -51.81 -30.34 22.02
C GLN A 56 -51.30 -29.09 21.32
N LEU A 57 -51.53 -28.96 20.01
CA LEU A 57 -51.19 -27.75 19.26
C LEU A 57 -52.00 -26.55 19.77
N LYS A 58 -53.31 -26.70 19.98
CA LYS A 58 -54.14 -25.67 20.64
C LYS A 58 -53.60 -25.33 22.04
N TRP A 59 -53.18 -26.32 22.81
CA TRP A 59 -52.57 -26.13 24.14
C TRP A 59 -51.26 -25.33 24.09
N ALA A 60 -50.42 -25.57 23.08
CA ALA A 60 -49.18 -24.82 22.86
C ALA A 60 -49.47 -23.35 22.55
N ARG A 61 -50.47 -23.06 21.71
CA ARG A 61 -50.92 -21.68 21.42
C ARG A 61 -51.42 -20.97 22.67
N LEU A 62 -52.20 -21.66 23.52
CA LEU A 62 -52.65 -21.09 24.79
C LEU A 62 -51.48 -20.82 25.75
N ALA A 63 -50.45 -21.66 25.77
CA ALA A 63 -49.21 -21.37 26.51
C ALA A 63 -48.50 -20.10 26.00
N GLN A 64 -48.41 -19.92 24.67
CA GLN A 64 -47.88 -18.68 24.09
C GLN A 64 -48.72 -17.45 24.49
N MET A 65 -50.06 -17.54 24.39
CA MET A 65 -50.95 -16.44 24.78
C MET A 65 -50.87 -16.11 26.27
N ALA A 66 -50.64 -17.12 27.12
CA ALA A 66 -50.38 -16.93 28.55
C ALA A 66 -48.96 -16.39 28.84
N GLY A 67 -48.09 -16.30 27.82
CA GLY A 67 -46.71 -15.83 27.91
C GLY A 67 -45.73 -16.85 28.50
N ASP A 68 -46.05 -18.15 28.40
CA ASP A 68 -45.17 -19.26 28.77
C ASP A 68 -44.58 -19.90 27.49
N ILE A 69 -43.54 -19.25 26.98
CA ILE A 69 -42.92 -19.56 25.69
C ILE A 69 -42.14 -20.88 25.75
N GLU A 70 -41.49 -21.17 26.89
CA GLU A 70 -40.72 -22.39 27.08
C GLU A 70 -41.62 -23.62 27.02
N LEU A 71 -42.77 -23.58 27.72
CA LEU A 71 -43.77 -24.64 27.65
C LEU A 71 -44.34 -24.80 26.24
N ALA A 72 -44.58 -23.70 25.51
CA ALA A 72 -45.05 -23.78 24.14
C ALA A 72 -44.06 -24.51 23.22
N LEU A 73 -42.76 -24.19 23.33
CA LEU A 73 -41.70 -24.87 22.57
C LEU A 73 -41.58 -26.35 22.96
N GLU A 74 -41.71 -26.68 24.25
CA GLU A 74 -41.71 -28.07 24.72
C GLU A 74 -42.85 -28.89 24.10
N ILE A 75 -44.06 -28.33 24.10
CA ILE A 75 -45.23 -29.00 23.52
C ILE A 75 -45.06 -29.16 22.01
N LEU A 76 -44.57 -28.13 21.31
CA LEU A 76 -44.34 -28.19 19.87
C LEU A 76 -43.27 -29.23 19.51
N ASP A 77 -42.17 -29.34 20.27
CA ASP A 77 -41.19 -30.40 20.05
C ASP A 77 -41.78 -31.79 20.33
N HIS A 78 -42.62 -31.91 21.37
CA HIS A 78 -43.32 -33.17 21.68
C HIS A 78 -44.23 -33.61 20.53
N VAL A 79 -45.08 -32.72 20.02
CA VAL A 79 -46.00 -33.01 18.91
C VAL A 79 -45.21 -33.39 17.66
N ASN A 80 -44.19 -32.60 17.30
CA ASN A 80 -43.33 -32.88 16.14
C ASN A 80 -42.60 -34.23 16.24
N LYS A 81 -42.32 -34.71 17.45
CA LYS A 81 -41.66 -36.01 17.67
C LYS A 81 -42.62 -37.20 17.62
N HIS A 82 -43.86 -37.04 18.07
CA HIS A 82 -44.82 -38.15 18.23
C HIS A 82 -45.89 -38.21 17.13
N THR A 83 -46.10 -37.12 16.40
CA THR A 83 -47.06 -37.01 15.29
C THR A 83 -46.44 -36.14 14.18
N PRO A 84 -45.33 -36.58 13.57
CA PRO A 84 -44.58 -35.77 12.61
C PRO A 84 -45.34 -35.47 11.32
N GLU A 85 -46.36 -36.25 10.98
CA GLU A 85 -47.29 -36.02 9.87
C GLU A 85 -48.16 -34.76 10.03
N LEU A 86 -48.24 -34.18 11.23
CA LEU A 86 -48.99 -32.95 11.47
C LEU A 86 -48.17 -31.72 11.03
N GLU A 87 -48.24 -31.38 9.75
CA GLU A 87 -47.45 -30.30 9.12
C GLU A 87 -47.58 -28.94 9.84
N ASN A 88 -48.76 -28.61 10.36
CA ASN A 88 -49.00 -27.34 11.06
C ASN A 88 -48.15 -27.18 12.33
N ALA A 89 -47.86 -28.27 13.05
CA ALA A 89 -47.03 -28.21 14.25
C ALA A 89 -45.57 -27.83 13.91
N TRP A 90 -45.05 -28.29 12.78
CA TRP A 90 -43.74 -27.86 12.28
C TRP A 90 -43.73 -26.38 11.90
N LYS A 91 -44.75 -25.91 11.19
CA LYS A 91 -44.88 -24.50 10.78
C LYS A 91 -44.89 -23.55 11.97
N GLU A 92 -45.72 -23.85 12.98
CA GLU A 92 -45.81 -23.02 14.20
C GLU A 92 -44.53 -23.06 15.03
N HIS A 93 -43.82 -24.19 15.07
CA HIS A 93 -42.53 -24.29 15.77
C HIS A 93 -41.45 -23.46 15.07
N ILE A 94 -41.37 -23.52 13.75
CA ILE A 94 -40.44 -22.72 12.94
C ILE A 94 -40.75 -21.23 13.10
N GLU A 95 -42.03 -20.84 13.03
CA GLU A 95 -42.46 -19.46 13.19
C GLU A 95 -42.11 -18.91 14.57
N LEU A 96 -42.40 -19.66 15.64
CA LEU A 96 -42.08 -19.24 17.00
C LEU A 96 -40.56 -19.08 17.22
N LEU A 97 -39.74 -20.03 16.76
CA LEU A 97 -38.28 -19.93 16.86
C LEU A 97 -37.70 -18.78 16.04
N SER A 98 -38.31 -18.47 14.89
CA SER A 98 -37.95 -17.31 14.06
C SER A 98 -38.23 -15.99 14.79
N ILE A 99 -39.40 -15.86 15.41
CA ILE A 99 -39.78 -14.67 16.21
C ILE A 99 -38.83 -14.48 17.41
N LEU A 100 -38.36 -15.56 18.02
CA LEU A 100 -37.46 -15.53 19.17
C LEU A 100 -35.97 -15.37 18.82
N ASP A 101 -35.61 -15.32 17.54
CA ASP A 101 -34.23 -15.30 17.02
C ASP A 101 -33.34 -16.44 17.57
N GLN A 102 -33.94 -17.62 17.83
CA GLN A 102 -33.23 -18.82 18.31
C GLN A 102 -32.64 -19.61 17.14
N LYS A 103 -31.61 -19.03 16.50
CA LYS A 103 -31.05 -19.53 15.23
C LYS A 103 -30.56 -20.99 15.27
N LYS A 104 -29.97 -21.43 16.39
CA LYS A 104 -29.39 -22.77 16.50
C LYS A 104 -30.48 -23.84 16.54
N GLU A 105 -31.51 -23.61 17.33
CA GLU A 105 -32.69 -24.45 17.48
C GLU A 105 -33.53 -24.44 16.20
N LEU A 106 -33.70 -23.27 15.58
CA LEU A 106 -34.41 -23.10 14.30
C LEU A 106 -33.80 -23.96 13.18
N VAL A 107 -32.47 -23.98 13.05
CA VAL A 107 -31.78 -24.83 12.06
C VAL A 107 -32.01 -26.32 12.33
N GLN A 108 -32.02 -26.73 13.60
CA GLN A 108 -32.27 -28.13 13.98
C GLN A 108 -33.71 -28.55 13.65
N VAL A 109 -34.69 -27.69 13.95
CA VAL A 109 -36.10 -27.95 13.64
C VAL A 109 -36.33 -27.98 12.13
N LEU A 110 -35.76 -27.04 11.37
CA LEU A 110 -35.86 -27.02 9.90
C LEU A 110 -35.29 -28.30 9.26
N ALA A 111 -34.16 -28.80 9.77
CA ALA A 111 -33.56 -30.04 9.29
C ALA A 111 -34.47 -31.25 9.53
N ARG A 112 -35.12 -31.33 10.70
CA ARG A 112 -36.08 -32.39 11.05
C ARG A 112 -37.39 -32.27 10.27
N ALA A 113 -37.84 -31.05 10.02
CA ALA A 113 -39.11 -30.79 9.35
C ALA A 113 -39.07 -31.12 7.84
N LYS A 114 -37.88 -31.19 7.22
CA LYS A 114 -37.70 -31.33 5.76
C LYS A 114 -38.52 -32.44 5.11
N GLU A 115 -38.69 -33.56 5.79
CA GLU A 115 -39.44 -34.72 5.25
C GLU A 115 -40.96 -34.58 5.40
N TYR A 116 -41.43 -33.59 6.18
CA TYR A 116 -42.82 -33.42 6.57
C TYR A 116 -43.44 -32.10 6.09
N ILE A 117 -42.62 -31.06 5.90
CA ILE A 117 -43.02 -29.81 5.24
C ILE A 117 -42.59 -29.91 3.76
N GLY A 118 -43.48 -29.61 2.82
CA GLY A 118 -43.19 -29.77 1.39
C GLY A 118 -41.89 -29.06 0.96
N GLU A 119 -41.15 -29.67 0.00
CA GLU A 119 -39.82 -29.18 -0.42
C GLU A 119 -39.82 -27.70 -0.86
N GLU A 120 -40.89 -27.24 -1.51
CA GLU A 120 -41.03 -25.83 -1.92
C GLU A 120 -41.08 -24.88 -0.71
N TYR A 121 -41.79 -25.27 0.36
CA TYR A 121 -41.92 -24.47 1.57
C TYR A 121 -40.63 -24.47 2.40
N HIS A 122 -39.94 -25.62 2.48
CA HIS A 122 -38.63 -25.72 3.11
C HIS A 122 -37.58 -24.81 2.43
N ASN A 123 -37.56 -24.81 1.10
CA ASN A 123 -36.63 -23.97 0.33
C ASN A 123 -36.95 -22.48 0.48
N TYR A 124 -38.23 -22.10 0.43
CA TYR A 124 -38.67 -20.71 0.67
C TYR A 124 -38.22 -20.17 2.05
N LEU A 125 -38.38 -20.96 3.10
CA LEU A 125 -37.97 -20.58 4.46
C LEU A 125 -36.45 -20.43 4.58
N LYS A 126 -35.69 -21.38 3.99
CA LYS A 126 -34.23 -21.32 3.96
C LYS A 126 -33.73 -20.05 3.27
N ASP A 127 -34.32 -19.69 2.13
CA ASP A 127 -33.92 -18.51 1.37
C ASP A 127 -34.30 -17.21 2.07
N THR A 128 -35.46 -17.17 2.74
CA THR A 128 -35.95 -16.00 3.48
C THR A 128 -35.11 -15.72 4.75
N LEU A 129 -34.70 -16.76 5.47
CA LEU A 129 -33.88 -16.62 6.69
C LEU A 129 -32.43 -16.23 6.38
N ILE A 130 -31.86 -16.70 5.26
CA ILE A 130 -30.51 -16.32 4.81
C ILE A 130 -30.47 -14.88 4.30
N SER A 131 -31.55 -14.41 3.68
CA SER A 131 -31.63 -13.07 3.10
C SER A 131 -31.84 -11.96 4.14
N GLN A 132 -32.56 -12.22 5.24
CA GLN A 132 -32.73 -11.24 6.33
C GLN A 132 -31.43 -10.96 7.10
N ASP A 133 -30.59 -11.97 7.36
CA ASP A 133 -29.28 -11.78 8.03
C ASP A 133 -28.32 -10.96 7.14
N SER A 134 -28.38 -11.19 5.82
CA SER A 134 -27.56 -10.47 4.84
C SER A 134 -27.94 -8.99 4.72
N GLN A 135 -29.24 -8.67 4.79
CA GLN A 135 -29.72 -7.28 4.77
C GLN A 135 -29.38 -6.52 6.06
N LEU A 136 -29.54 -7.14 7.24
CA LEU A 136 -29.21 -6.51 8.52
C LEU A 136 -27.70 -6.29 8.70
N VAL A 137 -26.86 -7.20 8.22
CA VAL A 137 -25.39 -7.03 8.20
C VAL A 137 -24.98 -5.92 7.24
N MET A 138 -25.54 -5.87 6.03
CA MET A 138 -25.28 -4.78 5.07
C MET A 138 -25.77 -3.41 5.59
N GLU A 139 -26.91 -3.34 6.28
CA GLU A 139 -27.40 -2.11 6.87
C GLU A 139 -26.53 -1.64 8.04
N ARG A 140 -26.08 -2.57 8.90
CA ARG A 140 -25.10 -2.24 9.96
C ARG A 140 -23.77 -1.75 9.37
N GLU A 141 -23.21 -2.43 8.37
CA GLU A 141 -21.98 -1.99 7.70
C GLU A 141 -22.14 -0.61 7.05
N LYS A 142 -23.29 -0.31 6.44
CA LYS A 142 -23.59 1.03 5.87
C LYS A 142 -23.73 2.11 6.95
N VAL A 143 -24.22 1.78 8.14
CA VAL A 143 -24.40 2.74 9.25
C VAL A 143 -23.10 3.04 9.99
N PHE A 144 -22.20 2.06 10.16
CA PHE A 144 -20.90 2.26 10.82
C PHE A 144 -19.79 2.77 9.88
N SER A 145 -19.89 2.49 8.57
CA SER A 145 -18.91 2.91 7.55
C SER A 145 -18.56 4.41 7.57
N PRO A 146 -19.49 5.37 7.72
CA PRO A 146 -19.13 6.79 7.78
C PRO A 146 -18.26 7.15 9.00
N PHE A 147 -18.50 6.51 10.15
CA PHE A 147 -17.72 6.75 11.37
C PHE A 147 -16.33 6.13 11.29
N ASP A 148 -16.23 4.92 10.75
CA ASP A 148 -14.95 4.24 10.53
C ASP A 148 -14.11 5.00 9.50
N ASN A 149 -14.71 5.42 8.39
CA ASN A 149 -14.05 6.27 7.39
C ASN A 149 -13.55 7.59 7.98
N LEU A 150 -14.35 8.23 8.85
CA LEU A 150 -13.92 9.46 9.53
C LEU A 150 -12.74 9.20 10.47
N LYS A 151 -12.78 8.10 11.23
CA LYS A 151 -11.72 7.71 12.16
C LYS A 151 -10.43 7.38 11.42
N GLU A 152 -10.51 6.61 10.34
CA GLU A 152 -9.38 6.32 9.46
C GLU A 152 -8.80 7.60 8.84
N ARG A 153 -9.68 8.51 8.40
CA ARG A 153 -9.26 9.80 7.85
C ARG A 153 -8.53 10.65 8.89
N GLN A 154 -9.05 10.76 10.11
CA GLN A 154 -8.39 11.47 11.20
C GLN A 154 -7.05 10.84 11.56
N ALA A 155 -6.98 9.51 11.65
CA ALA A 155 -5.72 8.80 11.89
C ALA A 155 -4.69 9.09 10.79
N ALA A 156 -5.11 9.10 9.52
CA ALA A 156 -4.25 9.45 8.40
C ALA A 156 -3.76 10.90 8.44
N ILE A 157 -4.62 11.85 8.85
CA ILE A 157 -4.22 13.26 9.05
C ILE A 157 -3.20 13.39 10.18
N ARG A 158 -3.38 12.68 11.29
CA ARG A 158 -2.40 12.64 12.39
C ARG A 158 -1.07 12.06 11.92
N LYS A 159 -1.11 10.99 11.11
CA LYS A 159 0.11 10.42 10.50
C LYS A 159 0.80 11.42 9.56
N PHE A 160 0.03 12.21 8.81
CA PHE A 160 0.56 13.28 7.98
C PHE A 160 1.26 14.34 8.84
N LEU A 161 0.63 14.83 9.91
CA LEU A 161 1.22 15.81 10.83
C LEU A 161 2.47 15.28 11.55
N ASP A 162 2.49 13.99 11.91
CA ASP A 162 3.64 13.31 12.53
C ASP A 162 4.88 13.30 11.61
N LEU A 163 4.67 13.17 10.30
CA LEU A 163 5.76 13.16 9.32
C LEU A 163 6.17 14.59 8.93
N PHE A 164 5.20 15.46 8.63
CA PHE A 164 5.45 16.82 8.16
C PHE A 164 5.41 17.84 9.31
N SER A 165 6.10 17.51 10.40
CA SER A 165 6.19 18.33 11.60
C SER A 165 7.32 19.33 11.49
N GLY A 166 6.97 20.58 11.20
CA GLY A 166 7.91 21.70 11.17
C GLY A 166 7.98 22.44 12.50
N ARG A 167 8.14 23.76 12.43
CA ARG A 167 8.12 24.70 13.53
C ARG A 167 6.78 24.66 14.28
N GLU A 168 6.83 24.75 15.61
CA GLU A 168 5.69 24.43 16.47
C GLU A 168 4.62 25.53 16.51
N ASP A 169 5.02 26.80 16.34
CA ASP A 169 4.17 27.98 16.54
C ASP A 169 3.68 28.61 15.23
N ARG A 170 4.20 28.17 14.07
CA ARG A 170 3.95 28.82 12.77
C ARG A 170 3.96 27.87 11.58
N PHE A 171 3.07 28.15 10.64
CA PHE A 171 3.05 27.58 9.28
C PHE A 171 2.70 28.69 8.28
N ALA A 172 2.57 28.38 6.99
CA ALA A 172 2.20 29.39 5.99
C ALA A 172 1.11 28.91 5.05
N ARG A 173 0.27 29.85 4.60
CA ARG A 173 -0.76 29.64 3.58
C ARG A 173 -0.30 30.24 2.25
N GLN A 174 -0.41 29.46 1.18
CA GLN A 174 -0.14 29.94 -0.17
C GLN A 174 -1.27 30.83 -0.68
N TRP A 175 -0.91 31.95 -1.29
CA TRP A 175 -1.80 32.76 -2.12
C TRP A 175 -1.27 32.78 -3.56
N ALA A 176 -2.18 32.99 -4.51
CA ALA A 176 -1.84 33.15 -5.91
C ALA A 176 -2.76 34.20 -6.51
N ASP A 177 -2.17 35.11 -7.26
CA ASP A 177 -2.86 36.01 -8.15
C ASP A 177 -2.69 35.49 -9.59
N ARG A 178 -3.77 34.93 -10.13
CA ARG A 178 -3.76 34.37 -11.49
C ARG A 178 -3.73 35.45 -12.57
N SER A 179 -4.18 36.67 -12.26
CA SER A 179 -4.18 37.78 -13.21
C SER A 179 -2.78 38.34 -13.40
N GLU A 180 -2.00 38.44 -12.32
CA GLU A 180 -0.61 38.89 -12.36
C GLU A 180 0.42 37.75 -12.51
N GLY A 181 -0.03 36.49 -12.46
CA GLY A 181 0.85 35.32 -12.47
C GLY A 181 1.76 35.20 -11.24
N LYS A 182 1.43 35.90 -10.15
CA LYS A 182 2.21 35.92 -8.91
C LYS A 182 1.68 34.90 -7.91
N GLN A 183 2.57 34.42 -7.06
CA GLN A 183 2.22 33.59 -5.92
C GLN A 183 3.18 33.85 -4.76
N GLY A 184 2.72 33.56 -3.55
CA GLY A 184 3.53 33.71 -2.36
C GLY A 184 2.94 32.99 -1.17
N TYR A 185 3.50 33.23 0.00
CA TYR A 185 3.06 32.63 1.25
C TYR A 185 2.87 33.70 2.32
N VAL A 186 1.80 33.55 3.11
CA VAL A 186 1.53 34.38 4.29
C VAL A 186 1.64 33.49 5.52
N PRO A 187 2.41 33.90 6.55
CA PRO A 187 2.54 33.16 7.80
C PRO A 187 1.22 33.14 8.57
N VAL A 188 0.99 32.04 9.30
CA VAL A 188 -0.11 31.87 10.25
C VAL A 188 0.49 31.61 11.63
N ASN A 189 0.18 32.48 12.60
CA ASN A 189 0.78 32.51 13.94
C ASN A 189 0.04 31.59 14.94
N ARG A 190 -0.01 30.30 14.64
CA ARG A 190 -0.47 29.24 15.54
C ARG A 190 0.07 27.87 15.05
N PRO A 191 0.05 26.83 15.88
CA PRO A 191 0.29 25.46 15.41
C PRO A 191 -0.68 25.08 14.27
N ILE A 192 -0.20 24.26 13.34
CA ILE A 192 -1.04 23.66 12.29
C ILE A 192 -2.03 22.66 12.92
N SER A 193 -3.28 22.67 12.46
CA SER A 193 -4.35 21.81 12.97
C SER A 193 -4.75 20.72 11.96
N GLU A 194 -5.47 19.69 12.43
CA GLU A 194 -6.03 18.66 11.55
C GLU A 194 -6.93 19.27 10.45
N ASN A 195 -7.68 20.34 10.76
CA ASN A 195 -8.53 21.02 9.78
C ASN A 195 -7.73 21.73 8.67
N ASP A 196 -6.56 22.29 8.98
CA ASP A 196 -5.70 22.90 7.95
C ASP A 196 -5.19 21.82 6.97
N VAL A 197 -4.84 20.64 7.50
CA VAL A 197 -4.45 19.50 6.67
C VAL A 197 -5.62 19.01 5.84
N GLU A 198 -6.83 18.96 6.38
CA GLU A 198 -8.01 18.58 5.60
C GLU A 198 -8.29 19.57 4.46
N GLU A 199 -8.20 20.88 4.72
CA GLU A 199 -8.29 21.90 3.67
C GLU A 199 -7.17 21.79 2.63
N HIS A 200 -5.96 21.38 3.04
CA HIS A 200 -4.83 21.11 2.16
C HIS A 200 -5.12 19.95 1.21
N LEU A 201 -5.51 18.82 1.79
CA LEU A 201 -5.76 17.57 1.10
C LEU A 201 -6.99 17.67 0.21
N SER A 202 -8.03 18.41 0.62
CA SER A 202 -9.19 18.68 -0.23
C SER A 202 -8.89 19.69 -1.35
N GLY A 203 -7.71 20.33 -1.37
CA GLY A 203 -7.34 21.35 -2.34
C GLY A 203 -8.02 22.71 -2.15
N ARG A 204 -8.76 22.90 -1.04
CA ARG A 204 -9.41 24.17 -0.71
C ARG A 204 -8.39 25.26 -0.45
N LYS A 205 -7.30 24.93 0.25
CA LYS A 205 -6.14 25.81 0.47
C LYS A 205 -4.86 25.01 0.26
N THR A 206 -3.74 25.73 0.10
CA THR A 206 -2.41 25.11 0.01
C THR A 206 -1.56 25.71 1.10
N TYR A 207 -0.81 24.88 1.81
CA TYR A 207 -0.06 25.23 3.00
C TYR A 207 1.39 24.79 2.86
N GLY A 208 2.27 25.42 3.62
CA GLY A 208 3.67 25.06 3.77
C GLY A 208 4.09 25.13 5.23
N ILE A 209 5.21 24.48 5.54
CA ILE A 209 5.79 24.40 6.88
C ILE A 209 7.17 25.04 6.89
N TYR A 210 7.50 25.70 8.00
CA TYR A 210 8.87 26.11 8.29
C TYR A 210 9.58 24.93 8.94
N LEU A 211 10.66 24.43 8.37
CA LEU A 211 11.27 23.18 8.87
C LEU A 211 12.00 23.36 10.20
N LEU A 212 12.59 24.54 10.41
CA LEU A 212 13.45 24.83 11.55
C LEU A 212 12.60 25.14 12.79
N ARG A 213 12.74 24.30 13.81
CA ARG A 213 12.09 24.47 15.11
C ARG A 213 12.74 25.59 15.92
N SER A 214 12.06 26.02 16.98
CA SER A 214 12.49 27.16 17.80
C SER A 214 13.84 26.92 18.50
N ASP A 215 14.19 25.66 18.75
CA ASP A 215 15.45 25.20 19.35
C ASP A 215 16.55 24.88 18.32
N SER A 216 16.38 25.27 17.05
CA SER A 216 17.31 24.99 15.94
C SER A 216 17.47 23.50 15.59
N THR A 217 16.45 22.69 15.90
CA THR A 217 16.36 21.29 15.46
C THR A 217 15.35 21.12 14.32
N VAL A 218 15.34 19.93 13.71
CA VAL A 218 14.32 19.52 12.72
C VAL A 218 13.84 18.10 12.98
N LEU A 219 12.59 17.82 12.63
CA LEU A 219 12.04 16.45 12.51
C LEU A 219 11.93 15.98 11.06
N VAL A 220 12.05 16.92 10.12
CA VAL A 220 11.97 16.67 8.68
C VAL A 220 12.91 17.61 7.94
N ALA A 221 13.61 17.07 6.94
CA ALA A 221 14.48 17.79 6.03
C ALA A 221 14.13 17.43 4.58
N VAL A 222 14.54 18.26 3.62
CA VAL A 222 14.22 18.01 2.21
C VAL A 222 15.36 18.44 1.29
N ILE A 223 15.62 17.63 0.28
CA ILE A 223 16.32 18.07 -0.92
C ILE A 223 15.25 18.43 -1.95
N ASP A 224 15.21 19.70 -2.34
CA ASP A 224 14.32 20.21 -3.38
C ASP A 224 15.06 20.26 -4.71
N VAL A 225 14.45 19.71 -5.74
CA VAL A 225 15.07 19.58 -7.06
C VAL A 225 14.14 20.10 -8.14
N ASP A 226 14.55 21.16 -8.81
CA ASP A 226 13.77 21.82 -9.85
C ASP A 226 14.44 21.72 -11.21
N ILE A 227 13.65 21.56 -12.27
CA ILE A 227 14.15 21.69 -13.65
C ILE A 227 14.71 23.10 -13.86
N VAL A 228 15.90 23.26 -14.42
CA VAL A 228 16.50 24.61 -14.65
C VAL A 228 15.75 25.40 -15.74
N PRO A 229 15.75 26.76 -15.70
CA PRO A 229 14.97 27.61 -16.60
C PRO A 229 15.10 27.30 -18.10
N GLU A 230 16.29 26.91 -18.54
CA GLU A 230 16.65 26.56 -19.91
C GLU A 230 15.76 25.44 -20.46
N TYR A 231 15.44 24.48 -19.60
CA TYR A 231 14.59 23.31 -19.89
C TYR A 231 13.10 23.54 -19.57
N ARG A 232 12.68 24.78 -19.29
CA ARG A 232 11.27 25.14 -19.04
C ARG A 232 10.55 25.71 -20.26
N LYS A 233 11.24 25.84 -21.41
CA LYS A 233 10.73 26.47 -22.64
C LYS A 233 9.73 25.57 -23.36
N THR A 234 8.72 26.16 -24.01
CA THR A 234 7.73 25.41 -24.80
C THR A 234 7.74 25.93 -26.24
N PRO A 235 7.90 25.08 -27.27
CA PRO A 235 8.12 23.63 -27.22
C PRO A 235 9.56 23.23 -26.83
N LEU A 236 9.70 22.11 -26.12
CA LEU A 236 11.01 21.51 -25.81
C LEU A 236 11.52 20.65 -26.98
N LYS A 237 12.82 20.73 -27.30
CA LYS A 237 13.48 19.86 -28.29
C LYS A 237 13.49 18.41 -27.81
N SER A 238 13.50 17.44 -28.73
CA SER A 238 13.56 16.01 -28.37
C SER A 238 14.80 15.67 -27.54
N SER A 239 15.97 16.20 -27.93
CA SER A 239 17.24 16.01 -27.20
C SER A 239 17.18 16.47 -25.74
N ASP A 240 16.43 17.54 -25.49
CA ASP A 240 16.30 18.15 -24.18
C ASP A 240 15.37 17.28 -23.31
N ARG A 241 14.29 16.74 -23.90
CA ARG A 241 13.41 15.77 -23.21
C ARG A 241 14.16 14.50 -22.83
N ASP A 242 15.00 13.99 -23.73
CA ASP A 242 15.82 12.80 -23.48
C ASP A 242 16.80 13.05 -22.33
N THR A 243 17.42 14.23 -22.29
CA THR A 243 18.33 14.65 -21.21
C THR A 243 17.60 14.71 -19.87
N ILE A 244 16.46 15.41 -19.80
CA ILE A 244 15.64 15.49 -18.58
C ILE A 244 15.21 14.10 -18.11
N ARG A 245 14.75 13.24 -19.03
CA ARG A 245 14.30 11.87 -18.67
C ARG A 245 15.44 11.06 -18.05
N ARG A 246 16.60 11.09 -18.68
CA ARG A 246 17.78 10.31 -18.27
C ARG A 246 18.33 10.83 -16.94
N GLU A 247 18.55 12.13 -16.83
CA GLU A 247 19.02 12.76 -15.60
C GLU A 247 18.04 12.59 -14.45
N ARG A 248 16.72 12.64 -14.69
CA ARG A 248 15.72 12.36 -13.66
C ARG A 248 15.85 10.94 -13.11
N SER A 249 16.04 9.97 -13.99
CA SER A 249 16.19 8.56 -13.60
C SER A 249 17.47 8.35 -12.79
N TYR A 250 18.54 9.01 -13.20
CA TYR A 250 19.81 9.05 -12.46
C TYR A 250 19.65 9.70 -11.09
N LEU A 251 19.09 10.91 -11.04
CA LEU A 251 18.80 11.67 -9.82
C LEU A 251 18.05 10.82 -8.79
N PHE A 252 16.91 10.23 -9.17
CA PHE A 252 16.08 9.45 -8.26
C PHE A 252 16.85 8.28 -7.65
N ARG A 253 17.62 7.57 -8.48
CA ARG A 253 18.42 6.43 -8.05
C ARG A 253 19.57 6.88 -7.17
N ARG A 254 20.41 7.78 -7.67
CA ARG A 254 21.68 8.14 -7.05
C ARG A 254 21.47 8.85 -5.71
N VAL A 255 20.50 9.74 -5.61
CA VAL A 255 20.11 10.35 -4.33
C VAL A 255 19.64 9.29 -3.34
N SER A 256 18.80 8.33 -3.78
CA SER A 256 18.33 7.25 -2.92
C SER A 256 19.46 6.33 -2.45
N GLU A 257 20.42 6.01 -3.32
CA GLU A 257 21.60 5.18 -3.01
C GLU A 257 22.51 5.89 -2.00
N LEU A 258 22.90 7.14 -2.28
CA LEU A 258 23.73 7.97 -1.38
C LEU A 258 23.06 8.19 -0.02
N SER A 259 21.74 8.37 0.00
CA SER A 259 20.99 8.51 1.24
C SER A 259 21.06 7.25 2.09
N GLN A 260 20.88 6.08 1.46
CA GLN A 260 20.92 4.79 2.15
C GLN A 260 22.31 4.50 2.71
N GLU A 261 23.38 4.88 1.99
CA GLU A 261 24.77 4.79 2.47
C GLU A 261 25.02 5.61 3.75
N LEU A 262 24.19 6.62 4.00
CA LEU A 262 24.26 7.53 5.15
C LEU A 262 23.23 7.21 6.24
N GLY A 263 22.50 6.09 6.13
CA GLY A 263 21.47 5.69 7.10
C GLY A 263 20.12 6.39 6.91
N LEU A 264 19.90 7.04 5.76
CA LEU A 264 18.68 7.78 5.44
C LEU A 264 17.83 7.04 4.39
N SER A 265 16.53 7.33 4.37
CA SER A 265 15.59 6.76 3.39
C SER A 265 14.66 7.84 2.85
N PRO A 266 14.97 8.43 1.68
CA PRO A 266 14.19 9.53 1.14
C PRO A 266 12.84 9.06 0.62
N VAL A 267 11.82 9.89 0.79
CA VAL A 267 10.51 9.72 0.15
C VAL A 267 10.38 10.76 -0.96
N ILE A 268 10.27 10.27 -2.20
CA ILE A 268 10.25 11.12 -3.39
C ILE A 268 8.82 11.58 -3.71
N GLU A 269 8.61 12.88 -3.75
CA GLU A 269 7.37 13.56 -4.13
C GLU A 269 7.56 14.30 -5.45
N PHE A 270 6.60 14.21 -6.37
CA PHE A 270 6.44 15.19 -7.42
C PHE A 270 5.73 16.43 -6.87
N SER A 271 6.36 17.61 -6.93
CA SER A 271 5.91 18.83 -6.22
C SER A 271 4.62 19.46 -6.77
N GLY A 272 4.08 18.91 -7.87
CA GLY A 272 2.90 19.45 -8.57
C GLY A 272 3.25 20.47 -9.66
N ALA A 273 4.53 20.76 -9.90
CA ALA A 273 4.97 21.66 -10.97
C ALA A 273 6.14 21.09 -11.78
N LYS A 274 7.35 21.58 -11.53
CA LYS A 274 8.55 21.32 -12.35
C LYS A 274 9.68 20.67 -11.55
N GLY A 275 9.37 20.20 -10.34
CA GLY A 275 10.38 19.68 -9.43
C GLY A 275 9.92 18.49 -8.61
N TYR A 276 10.85 17.99 -7.82
CA TYR A 276 10.69 16.86 -6.93
C TYR A 276 11.26 17.19 -5.57
N HIS A 277 10.60 16.72 -4.52
CA HIS A 277 11.10 16.79 -3.15
C HIS A 277 11.57 15.40 -2.71
N PHE A 278 12.74 15.32 -2.10
CA PHE A 278 13.22 14.13 -1.40
C PHE A 278 13.11 14.40 0.10
N TRP A 279 12.07 13.86 0.71
CA TRP A 279 11.77 14.06 2.12
C TRP A 279 12.54 13.08 3.01
N TYR A 280 13.14 13.59 4.09
CA TYR A 280 13.85 12.82 5.10
C TYR A 280 13.20 13.06 6.45
N PHE A 281 12.82 11.99 7.15
CA PHE A 281 12.08 12.05 8.41
C PHE A 281 12.90 11.45 9.55
N PHE A 282 12.79 11.99 10.76
CA PHE A 282 13.56 11.55 11.93
C PHE A 282 12.65 11.15 13.10
N GLU A 283 13.05 10.11 13.84
CA GLU A 283 12.33 9.61 15.01
C GLU A 283 12.36 10.60 16.18
N SER A 284 13.46 11.33 16.31
CA SER A 284 13.67 12.39 17.29
C SER A 284 14.30 13.62 16.62
N ALA A 285 14.25 14.76 17.31
CA ALA A 285 14.73 16.03 16.78
C ALA A 285 16.25 16.00 16.55
N VAL A 286 16.69 16.45 15.36
CA VAL A 286 18.11 16.47 14.96
C VAL A 286 18.59 17.92 14.81
N PRO A 287 19.82 18.26 15.24
CA PRO A 287 20.39 19.58 14.96
C PRO A 287 20.39 19.91 13.46
N ALA A 288 19.85 21.08 13.11
CA ALA A 288 19.66 21.46 11.70
C ALA A 288 20.97 21.49 10.91
N GLY A 289 22.06 21.99 11.52
CA GLY A 289 23.37 22.03 10.89
C GLY A 289 23.92 20.64 10.55
N SER A 290 23.72 19.65 11.44
CA SER A 290 24.18 18.28 11.23
C SER A 290 23.52 17.64 10.01
N ILE A 291 22.18 17.68 9.93
CA ILE A 291 21.48 17.10 8.78
C ILE A 291 21.73 17.88 7.49
N ARG A 292 21.84 19.21 7.56
CA ARG A 292 22.20 20.02 6.40
C ARG A 292 23.56 19.62 5.85
N GLY A 293 24.57 19.40 6.69
CA GLY A 293 25.89 18.93 6.27
C GLY A 293 25.84 17.59 5.52
N VAL A 294 25.03 16.66 6.00
CA VAL A 294 24.79 15.35 5.37
C VAL A 294 24.12 15.50 4.01
N LEU A 295 23.04 16.30 3.91
CA LEU A 295 22.34 16.50 2.63
C LEU A 295 23.17 17.30 1.63
N GLU A 296 23.98 18.26 2.09
CA GLU A 296 24.95 18.97 1.25
C GLU A 296 26.05 18.05 0.72
N ARG A 297 26.44 17.01 1.47
CA ARG A 297 27.34 15.96 0.96
C ARG A 297 26.69 15.23 -0.22
N ILE A 298 25.44 14.79 -0.08
CA ILE A 298 24.69 14.15 -1.17
C ILE A 298 24.61 15.09 -2.39
N LYS A 299 24.31 16.38 -2.17
CA LYS A 299 24.27 17.38 -3.25
C LYS A 299 25.62 17.50 -3.96
N ARG A 300 26.73 17.61 -3.22
CA ARG A 300 28.08 17.73 -3.82
C ARG A 300 28.44 16.55 -4.72
N GLU A 301 28.05 15.33 -4.33
CA GLU A 301 28.31 14.10 -5.09
C GLU A 301 27.55 13.99 -6.41
N ILE A 302 26.48 14.79 -6.61
CA ILE A 302 25.60 14.64 -7.78
C ILE A 302 25.39 15.92 -8.58
N ALA A 303 25.67 17.10 -8.01
CA ALA A 303 25.38 18.38 -8.66
C ALA A 303 26.12 18.55 -10.00
N ASN A 304 27.35 18.06 -10.10
CA ASN A 304 28.16 18.15 -11.33
C ASN A 304 27.75 17.12 -12.40
N ASP A 305 26.89 16.16 -12.03
CA ASP A 305 26.40 15.10 -12.92
C ASP A 305 25.10 15.48 -13.64
N LEU A 306 24.54 16.65 -13.31
CA LEU A 306 23.21 17.07 -13.70
C LEU A 306 23.27 18.44 -14.36
N SER A 307 22.72 18.55 -15.56
CA SER A 307 22.57 19.80 -16.30
C SER A 307 21.13 20.33 -16.30
N ALA A 308 20.16 19.42 -16.17
CA ALA A 308 18.74 19.72 -16.28
C ALA A 308 18.08 20.08 -14.95
N PHE A 309 18.75 19.85 -13.83
CA PHE A 309 18.18 19.98 -12.49
C PHE A 309 19.06 20.82 -11.58
N HIS A 310 18.42 21.74 -10.85
CA HIS A 310 19.02 22.50 -9.77
C HIS A 310 18.63 21.88 -8.43
N ILE A 311 19.60 21.72 -7.52
CA ILE A 311 19.41 21.07 -6.22
C ILE A 311 19.57 22.08 -5.08
N GLU A 312 18.55 22.20 -4.25
CA GLU A 312 18.57 22.95 -2.99
C GLU A 312 18.40 22.03 -1.78
N VAL A 313 19.13 22.34 -0.70
CA VAL A 313 19.03 21.62 0.57
C VAL A 313 18.26 22.49 1.57
N PHE A 314 17.30 21.89 2.25
CA PHE A 314 16.55 22.52 3.32
C PHE A 314 16.60 21.68 4.61
N PRO A 315 16.86 22.32 5.77
CA PRO A 315 16.90 23.77 6.01
C PRO A 315 18.15 24.46 5.43
N LYS A 316 18.03 25.71 4.92
CA LYS A 316 19.18 26.49 4.41
C LYS A 316 20.04 27.14 5.50
N GLN A 317 19.65 27.01 6.78
CA GLN A 317 20.32 27.67 7.90
C GLN A 317 20.37 26.74 9.11
N ASP A 318 21.41 26.91 9.92
CA ASP A 318 21.68 26.04 11.08
C ASP A 318 20.97 26.55 12.34
N LYS A 319 20.72 27.87 12.41
CA LYS A 319 20.02 28.54 13.50
C LYS A 319 19.08 29.62 12.95
N LEU A 320 18.06 29.98 13.71
CA LEU A 320 17.26 31.16 13.42
C LEU A 320 18.11 32.43 13.68
N SER A 321 18.21 33.31 12.70
CA SER A 321 18.98 34.56 12.78
C SER A 321 18.29 35.68 13.58
N GLY A 322 17.17 35.37 14.25
CA GLY A 322 16.31 36.35 14.94
C GLY A 322 15.42 37.19 14.01
N LYS A 323 15.69 37.21 12.69
CA LYS A 323 14.83 37.87 11.68
C LYS A 323 14.20 36.80 10.77
N GLY A 324 12.89 36.57 10.94
CA GLY A 324 12.09 35.65 10.11
C GLY A 324 11.82 34.27 10.74
N PHE A 325 11.03 33.46 10.05
CA PHE A 325 10.53 32.16 10.57
C PHE A 325 11.34 30.95 10.10
N GLY A 326 12.32 31.22 9.24
CA GLY A 326 13.14 30.24 8.57
C GLY A 326 12.64 29.90 7.16
N ASN A 327 13.19 28.85 6.56
CA ASN A 327 12.85 28.46 5.19
C ASN A 327 11.54 27.66 5.17
N LEU A 328 10.70 28.00 4.18
CA LEU A 328 9.39 27.41 3.99
C LEU A 328 9.43 26.37 2.88
N VAL A 329 8.76 25.24 3.08
CA VAL A 329 8.51 24.23 2.05
C VAL A 329 7.02 23.94 1.95
N LYS A 330 6.49 23.82 0.73
CA LYS A 330 5.10 23.44 0.49
C LYS A 330 4.83 22.05 1.05
N LEU A 331 3.72 21.87 1.75
CA LEU A 331 3.28 20.54 2.16
C LEU A 331 2.95 19.66 0.94
N PRO A 332 3.17 18.33 1.05
CA PRO A 332 2.87 17.40 -0.02
C PRO A 332 1.38 17.11 -0.13
N LEU A 333 1.00 16.44 -1.22
CA LEU A 333 -0.38 16.07 -1.56
C LEU A 333 -1.35 17.24 -1.81
N GLY A 334 -0.96 18.51 -1.61
CA GLY A 334 -1.78 19.66 -1.97
C GLY A 334 -1.83 19.98 -3.46
N ILE A 335 -2.71 20.91 -3.82
CA ILE A 335 -2.81 21.46 -5.19
C ILE A 335 -1.82 22.62 -5.35
N HIS A 336 -0.94 22.55 -6.34
CA HIS A 336 -0.09 23.67 -6.70
C HIS A 336 -0.93 24.77 -7.36
N ARG A 337 -1.02 25.96 -6.75
CA ARG A 337 -2.00 26.99 -7.14
C ARG A 337 -1.83 27.55 -8.55
N LEU A 338 -0.59 27.62 -9.05
CA LEU A 338 -0.30 28.07 -10.42
C LEU A 338 -0.64 27.02 -11.49
N THR A 339 -0.21 25.78 -11.32
CA THR A 339 -0.38 24.71 -12.33
C THR A 339 -1.71 23.98 -12.22
N GLY A 340 -2.41 24.09 -11.08
CA GLY A 340 -3.60 23.32 -10.76
C GLY A 340 -3.36 21.83 -10.51
N LYS A 341 -2.10 21.36 -10.61
CA LYS A 341 -1.78 19.94 -10.44
C LYS A 341 -1.57 19.60 -8.96
N ARG A 342 -2.06 18.42 -8.58
CA ARG A 342 -1.84 17.84 -7.25
C ARG A 342 -0.45 17.20 -7.18
N SER A 343 0.26 17.43 -6.08
CA SER A 343 1.50 16.72 -5.79
C SER A 343 1.23 15.29 -5.30
N TYR A 344 2.17 14.37 -5.51
CA TYR A 344 2.01 12.96 -5.13
C TYR A 344 3.35 12.29 -4.88
N PHE A 345 3.38 11.24 -4.06
CA PHE A 345 4.56 10.41 -3.84
C PHE A 345 4.74 9.41 -4.96
N LEU A 346 5.98 9.33 -5.49
CA LEU A 346 6.33 8.44 -6.59
C LEU A 346 6.30 6.97 -6.19
N GLY A 347 6.57 6.67 -4.91
CA GLY A 347 6.53 5.30 -4.37
C GLY A 347 5.12 4.71 -4.24
N CYS A 348 4.06 5.47 -4.53
CA CYS A 348 2.69 5.01 -4.55
C CYS A 348 2.12 5.09 -5.98
N ASN A 349 1.74 3.94 -6.53
CA ASN A 349 1.22 3.83 -7.90
C ASN A 349 -0.13 4.52 -8.07
N GLU A 350 -1.00 4.42 -7.06
CA GLU A 350 -2.33 5.02 -7.08
C GLU A 350 -2.27 6.50 -6.69
N ARG A 351 -2.96 7.36 -7.44
CA ARG A 351 -2.89 8.82 -7.27
C ARG A 351 -4.00 9.41 -6.39
N SER A 352 -4.94 8.59 -5.91
CA SER A 352 -6.00 9.03 -4.99
C SER A 352 -5.39 9.55 -3.68
N THR A 353 -6.03 10.54 -3.06
CA THR A 353 -5.55 11.12 -1.80
C THR A 353 -5.48 10.05 -0.71
N GLU A 354 -6.46 9.15 -0.69
CA GLU A 354 -6.63 8.06 0.27
C GLU A 354 -5.50 7.04 0.14
N ALA A 355 -5.14 6.64 -1.09
CA ALA A 355 -4.01 5.73 -1.30
C ALA A 355 -2.67 6.36 -0.94
N GLN A 356 -2.49 7.65 -1.25
CA GLN A 356 -1.29 8.40 -0.91
C GLN A 356 -1.13 8.57 0.62
N LEU A 357 -2.23 8.76 1.34
CA LEU A 357 -2.23 8.77 2.80
C LEU A 357 -1.94 7.40 3.41
N ARG A 358 -2.53 6.33 2.87
CA ARG A 358 -2.19 4.95 3.29
C ARG A 358 -0.71 4.64 3.05
N TYR A 359 -0.12 5.17 1.98
CA TYR A 359 1.30 5.02 1.70
C TYR A 359 2.18 5.65 2.80
N LEU A 360 1.75 6.72 3.46
CA LEU A 360 2.51 7.36 4.54
C LEU A 360 2.80 6.43 5.74
N TYR A 361 1.95 5.43 5.97
CA TYR A 361 2.17 4.44 7.03
C TYR A 361 3.36 3.52 6.75
N LYS A 362 3.80 3.42 5.49
CA LYS A 362 4.98 2.63 5.09
C LYS A 362 6.30 3.39 5.27
N ILE A 363 6.23 4.70 5.51
CA ILE A 363 7.41 5.56 5.63
C ILE A 363 8.10 5.28 6.96
N LYS A 364 9.39 4.94 6.87
CA LYS A 364 10.27 4.78 8.03
C LYS A 364 10.96 6.10 8.33
N LYS A 365 10.92 6.50 9.60
CA LYS A 365 11.73 7.59 10.12
C LYS A 365 13.14 7.05 10.38
N ALA A 366 14.16 7.85 10.14
CA ALA A 366 15.54 7.51 10.47
C ALA A 366 15.75 7.73 11.98
N ASN A 367 16.33 6.73 12.64
CA ASN A 367 16.91 6.93 13.96
C ASN A 367 18.18 7.77 13.79
N PRO A 368 18.29 8.97 14.41
CA PRO A 368 19.47 9.82 14.28
C PRO A 368 20.78 9.12 14.64
N GLU A 369 20.79 8.15 15.55
CA GLU A 369 22.00 7.40 15.94
C GLU A 369 22.59 6.57 14.80
N ASN A 370 21.76 6.16 13.83
CA ASN A 370 22.18 5.39 12.66
C ASN A 370 22.60 6.28 11.48
N VAL A 371 22.47 7.60 11.60
CA VAL A 371 22.81 8.53 10.52
C VAL A 371 24.30 8.85 10.57
N SER A 372 24.97 8.64 9.43
CA SER A 372 26.39 8.98 9.30
C SER A 372 26.55 10.49 9.10
N PHE A 373 26.64 11.24 10.20
CA PHE A 373 26.76 12.70 10.19
C PHE A 373 28.11 13.22 9.67
N GLY A 374 29.14 12.36 9.62
CA GLY A 374 30.45 12.65 9.03
C GLY A 374 31.32 13.65 9.82
N GLY A 375 32.45 13.16 10.33
CA GLY A 375 33.67 13.93 10.63
C GLY A 375 34.81 13.47 9.72
N ALA A 376 36.00 14.08 9.80
CA ALA A 376 37.15 13.81 8.91
C ALA A 376 37.57 12.31 8.80
N ASP A 377 37.21 11.46 9.76
CA ASP A 377 37.49 10.01 9.76
C ASP A 377 36.37 9.13 9.16
N ALA A 378 35.24 9.70 8.73
CA ALA A 378 34.04 8.96 8.31
C ALA A 378 34.04 8.48 6.84
N GLU A 379 35.14 8.63 6.10
CA GLU A 379 35.25 8.09 4.73
C GLU A 379 35.26 6.56 4.69
N LYS A 380 35.60 5.88 5.79
CA LYS A 380 35.77 4.42 5.83
C LYS A 380 34.54 3.61 6.18
N SER A 381 33.44 4.22 6.63
CA SER A 381 32.21 3.51 6.99
C SER A 381 31.05 3.89 6.08
N ARG A 382 31.14 3.52 4.79
CA ARG A 382 29.97 3.48 3.89
C ARG A 382 29.06 2.36 4.39
N ILE A 383 27.98 2.72 5.07
CA ILE A 383 27.00 1.75 5.58
C ILE A 383 26.13 1.32 4.40
N LEU A 384 26.49 0.22 3.71
CA LEU A 384 25.80 -0.24 2.51
C LEU A 384 24.62 -1.15 2.88
N VAL A 385 23.41 -0.60 3.09
CA VAL A 385 22.32 -1.36 3.75
C VAL A 385 21.28 -1.99 2.83
N HIS A 386 21.17 -1.62 1.55
CA HIS A 386 20.15 -2.28 0.72
C HIS A 386 20.62 -3.65 0.22
N PRO A 387 20.03 -4.78 0.66
CA PRO A 387 20.57 -6.11 0.35
C PRO A 387 20.60 -6.42 -1.15
N ARG A 388 19.62 -5.89 -1.91
CA ARG A 388 19.59 -6.03 -3.38
C ARG A 388 20.71 -5.27 -4.07
N MET A 389 21.06 -4.08 -3.57
CA MET A 389 22.11 -3.27 -4.18
C MET A 389 23.48 -3.86 -3.87
N LYS A 390 23.66 -4.33 -2.63
CA LYS A 390 24.86 -5.05 -2.21
C LYS A 390 25.11 -6.27 -3.09
N ARG A 391 24.11 -7.14 -3.25
CA ARG A 391 24.20 -8.31 -4.16
C ARG A 391 24.52 -7.90 -5.59
N TRP A 392 23.85 -6.88 -6.12
CA TRP A 392 24.13 -6.41 -7.49
C TRP A 392 25.56 -5.88 -7.66
N ALA A 393 26.07 -5.13 -6.67
CA ALA A 393 27.44 -4.65 -6.68
C ALA A 393 28.48 -5.78 -6.56
N GLU A 394 28.16 -6.84 -5.81
CA GLU A 394 28.98 -8.05 -5.69
C GLU A 394 28.98 -8.88 -6.99
N ASP A 395 27.82 -9.02 -7.65
CA ASP A 395 27.67 -9.78 -8.89
C ASP A 395 28.29 -9.06 -10.10
N TYR A 396 28.22 -7.72 -10.11
CA TYR A 396 28.63 -6.84 -11.22
C TYR A 396 29.51 -5.66 -10.76
N PRO A 397 30.68 -5.91 -10.16
CA PRO A 397 31.55 -4.86 -9.61
C PRO A 397 32.01 -3.85 -10.67
N GLU A 398 32.18 -4.27 -11.93
CA GLU A 398 32.56 -3.40 -13.03
C GLU A 398 31.45 -2.37 -13.35
N LEU A 399 30.19 -2.81 -13.34
CA LEU A 399 29.05 -1.92 -13.57
C LEU A 399 28.88 -0.94 -12.41
N MET A 400 29.10 -1.40 -11.18
CA MET A 400 29.05 -0.52 -10.00
C MET A 400 30.14 0.55 -10.06
N THR A 401 31.38 0.16 -10.40
CA THR A 401 32.51 1.08 -10.54
C THR A 401 32.24 2.11 -11.63
N LEU A 402 31.80 1.68 -12.82
CA LEU A 402 31.45 2.58 -13.90
C LEU A 402 30.25 3.48 -13.58
N GLN A 403 29.26 2.98 -12.83
CA GLN A 403 28.09 3.77 -12.41
C GLN A 403 28.49 4.93 -11.49
N VAL A 404 29.45 4.70 -10.58
CA VAL A 404 29.92 5.71 -9.62
C VAL A 404 30.94 6.66 -10.22
N SER A 405 31.86 6.16 -11.05
CA SER A 405 33.01 6.94 -11.53
C SER A 405 32.78 7.66 -12.87
N CYS A 406 31.76 7.26 -13.65
CA CYS A 406 31.47 7.84 -14.95
C CYS A 406 29.99 8.27 -15.04
N PRO A 407 29.67 9.55 -14.82
CA PRO A 407 28.27 10.01 -14.80
C PRO A 407 27.48 9.71 -16.07
N PRO A 408 28.01 9.84 -17.31
CA PRO A 408 27.29 9.42 -18.50
C PRO A 408 26.90 7.93 -18.52
N LEU A 409 27.80 7.04 -18.06
CA LEU A 409 27.50 5.61 -17.96
C LEU A 409 26.55 5.32 -16.79
N GLY A 410 26.76 6.00 -15.65
CA GLY A 410 25.88 5.93 -14.49
C GLY A 410 24.45 6.33 -14.84
N GLN A 411 24.27 7.36 -15.66
CA GLN A 411 22.98 7.79 -16.20
C GLN A 411 22.32 6.71 -17.06
N ILE A 412 23.07 6.04 -17.94
CA ILE A 412 22.54 4.93 -18.77
C ILE A 412 22.14 3.74 -17.88
N ILE A 413 23.02 3.30 -16.99
CA ILE A 413 22.76 2.19 -16.06
C ILE A 413 21.57 2.53 -15.13
N ALA A 414 21.44 3.79 -14.72
CA ALA A 414 20.31 4.28 -13.94
C ALA A 414 19.00 4.36 -14.75
N SER A 415 19.09 4.60 -16.06
CA SER A 415 17.93 4.51 -16.95
C SER A 415 17.45 3.07 -17.07
N ILE A 416 18.36 2.13 -17.32
CA ILE A 416 18.09 0.70 -17.54
C ILE A 416 17.46 0.04 -16.31
N ARG A 417 18.08 0.13 -15.12
CA ARG A 417 17.49 -0.52 -13.92
C ARG A 417 16.18 0.17 -13.47
N GLY A 418 15.79 1.28 -14.11
CA GLY A 418 14.48 1.93 -13.96
C GLY A 418 13.43 1.46 -14.98
N GLY A 419 13.76 0.49 -15.85
CA GLY A 419 12.85 -0.03 -16.88
C GLY A 419 12.67 0.88 -18.08
N ASN A 420 13.58 1.83 -18.32
CA ASN A 420 13.50 2.70 -19.49
C ASN A 420 14.16 2.02 -20.71
N PRO A 421 13.58 2.16 -21.91
CA PRO A 421 14.21 1.67 -23.14
C PRO A 421 15.47 2.47 -23.45
N LEU A 422 16.42 1.82 -24.13
CA LEU A 422 17.67 2.42 -24.59
C LEU A 422 17.51 3.03 -25.98
N SER A 423 18.15 4.17 -26.18
CA SER A 423 18.35 4.74 -27.51
C SER A 423 19.54 4.09 -28.22
N VAL A 424 19.55 4.16 -29.56
CA VAL A 424 20.66 3.65 -30.39
C VAL A 424 22.02 4.24 -29.97
N ARG A 425 22.04 5.48 -29.48
CA ARG A 425 23.27 6.14 -29.00
C ARG A 425 23.75 5.53 -27.69
N GLU A 426 22.84 5.27 -26.75
CA GLU A 426 23.14 4.63 -25.47
C GLU A 426 23.61 3.19 -25.69
N GLU A 427 22.94 2.43 -26.56
CA GLU A 427 23.39 1.09 -26.94
C GLU A 427 24.81 1.13 -27.49
N LYS A 428 25.10 2.06 -28.42
CA LYS A 428 26.43 2.22 -28.98
C LYS A 428 27.47 2.53 -27.90
N VAL A 429 27.14 3.40 -26.95
CA VAL A 429 28.04 3.71 -25.82
C VAL A 429 28.31 2.44 -25.01
N LEU A 430 27.28 1.65 -24.66
CA LEU A 430 27.45 0.42 -23.89
C LEU A 430 28.32 -0.61 -24.62
N TYR A 431 28.01 -0.93 -25.89
CA TYR A 431 28.82 -1.87 -26.66
C TYR A 431 30.27 -1.40 -26.82
N GLN A 432 30.48 -0.11 -27.09
CA GLN A 432 31.82 0.42 -27.33
C GLN A 432 32.55 0.86 -26.06
N THR A 433 32.03 0.51 -24.88
CA THR A 433 32.73 0.67 -23.59
C THR A 433 32.77 -0.67 -22.87
N ILE A 434 31.64 -1.11 -22.33
CA ILE A 434 31.49 -2.37 -21.59
C ILE A 434 31.86 -3.58 -22.45
N GLY A 435 31.67 -3.50 -23.77
CA GLY A 435 32.06 -4.57 -24.69
C GLY A 435 33.57 -4.88 -24.73
N PHE A 436 34.42 -4.00 -24.19
CA PHE A 436 35.87 -4.21 -24.08
C PHE A 436 36.30 -4.75 -22.71
N LEU A 437 35.36 -5.07 -21.81
CA LEU A 437 35.66 -5.73 -20.54
C LEU A 437 35.77 -7.25 -20.70
N PRO A 438 36.57 -7.95 -19.87
CA PRO A 438 36.66 -9.41 -19.91
C PRO A 438 35.30 -10.11 -19.75
N ARG A 439 34.42 -9.57 -18.88
CA ARG A 439 33.06 -10.08 -18.65
C ARG A 439 31.99 -9.43 -19.54
N ALA A 440 32.38 -8.80 -20.65
CA ALA A 440 31.50 -8.02 -21.54
C ALA A 440 30.17 -8.73 -21.88
N ARG A 441 30.22 -10.02 -22.25
CA ARG A 441 29.04 -10.81 -22.57
C ARG A 441 28.03 -10.84 -21.42
N THR A 442 28.50 -11.23 -20.23
CA THR A 442 27.70 -11.29 -19.01
C THR A 442 27.12 -9.92 -18.65
N LEU A 443 27.94 -8.88 -18.69
CA LEU A 443 27.53 -7.51 -18.32
C LEU A 443 26.49 -6.93 -19.28
N LEU A 444 26.70 -7.09 -20.60
CA LEU A 444 25.77 -6.57 -21.60
C LEU A 444 24.44 -7.33 -21.57
N HIS A 445 24.46 -8.67 -21.48
CA HIS A 445 23.20 -9.42 -21.34
C HIS A 445 22.43 -9.02 -20.08
N HIS A 446 23.11 -8.81 -18.95
CA HIS A 446 22.49 -8.31 -17.73
C HIS A 446 21.79 -6.97 -17.98
N LEU A 447 22.50 -5.99 -18.55
CA LEU A 447 21.95 -4.67 -18.84
C LEU A 447 20.77 -4.71 -19.82
N PHE A 448 20.89 -5.46 -20.92
CA PHE A 448 19.85 -5.50 -21.94
C PHE A 448 18.64 -6.35 -21.55
N SER A 449 18.78 -7.29 -20.60
CA SER A 449 17.69 -8.19 -20.17
C SER A 449 16.45 -7.46 -19.63
N SER A 450 16.62 -6.23 -19.14
CA SER A 450 15.52 -5.40 -18.63
C SER A 450 14.75 -4.65 -19.72
N SER A 451 15.21 -4.73 -20.98
CA SER A 451 14.54 -4.10 -22.13
C SER A 451 13.44 -5.00 -22.68
N SER A 452 12.31 -4.41 -23.08
CA SER A 452 11.23 -5.14 -23.78
C SER A 452 11.70 -5.78 -25.09
N ASP A 453 12.68 -5.15 -25.74
CA ASP A 453 13.17 -5.55 -27.06
C ASP A 453 14.44 -6.42 -26.96
N TYR A 454 14.65 -7.03 -25.80
CA TYR A 454 15.84 -7.84 -25.53
C TYR A 454 15.92 -9.06 -26.45
N ASN A 455 16.93 -9.09 -27.31
CA ASN A 455 17.25 -10.23 -28.15
C ASN A 455 18.68 -10.73 -27.84
N PRO A 456 18.83 -11.89 -27.16
CA PRO A 456 20.14 -12.43 -26.81
C PRO A 456 21.08 -12.64 -28.01
N HIS A 457 20.56 -13.17 -29.12
CA HIS A 457 21.36 -13.43 -30.31
C HIS A 457 21.88 -12.14 -30.94
N MET A 458 21.08 -11.08 -30.91
CA MET A 458 21.50 -9.76 -31.38
C MET A 458 22.59 -9.14 -30.50
N VAL A 459 22.54 -9.37 -29.18
CA VAL A 459 23.60 -8.92 -28.26
C VAL A 459 24.92 -9.64 -28.58
N ASP A 460 24.88 -10.97 -28.67
CA ASP A 460 26.05 -11.78 -29.01
C ASP A 460 26.63 -11.40 -30.38
N TYR A 461 25.77 -11.21 -31.39
CA TYR A 461 26.19 -10.81 -32.74
C TYR A 461 26.83 -9.42 -32.78
N ARG A 462 26.29 -8.44 -32.05
CA ARG A 462 26.88 -7.10 -32.00
C ARG A 462 28.20 -7.11 -31.25
N LEU A 463 28.31 -7.90 -30.19
CA LEU A 463 29.54 -8.08 -29.43
C LEU A 463 30.63 -8.76 -30.27
N SER A 464 30.29 -9.80 -31.05
CA SER A 464 31.25 -10.51 -31.91
C SER A 464 31.82 -9.63 -33.03
N ARG A 465 31.10 -8.57 -33.41
CA ARG A 465 31.52 -7.55 -34.37
C ARG A 465 32.27 -6.37 -33.77
N LEU A 466 32.48 -6.33 -32.45
CA LEU A 466 33.21 -5.25 -31.80
C LEU A 466 34.67 -5.25 -32.23
N ARG A 467 35.18 -4.10 -32.67
CA ARG A 467 36.56 -3.90 -33.14
C ARG A 467 37.06 -2.53 -32.68
N GLY A 468 38.39 -2.38 -32.58
CA GLY A 468 39.03 -1.09 -32.29
C GLY A 468 39.33 -0.88 -30.81
N LYS A 469 39.22 0.37 -30.35
CA LYS A 469 39.48 0.81 -28.97
C LYS A 469 38.17 1.24 -28.29
N PRO A 470 38.09 1.22 -26.95
CA PRO A 470 36.95 1.76 -26.22
C PRO A 470 36.66 3.22 -26.58
N LEU A 471 35.41 3.66 -26.44
CA LEU A 471 35.05 5.06 -26.62
C LEU A 471 35.68 5.95 -25.55
N GLY A 472 36.44 6.94 -25.98
CA GLY A 472 36.96 8.01 -25.14
C GLY A 472 35.88 8.94 -24.59
N CYS A 473 36.16 9.55 -23.42
CA CYS A 473 35.23 10.41 -22.69
C CYS A 473 34.63 11.52 -23.57
N ARG A 474 35.45 12.19 -24.39
CA ARG A 474 34.99 13.24 -25.32
C ARG A 474 33.89 12.75 -26.26
N ARG A 475 34.04 11.53 -26.81
CA ARG A 475 33.05 10.97 -27.74
C ARG A 475 31.79 10.52 -27.01
N ILE A 476 31.92 9.98 -25.80
CA ILE A 476 30.77 9.63 -24.95
C ILE A 476 29.95 10.89 -24.64
N HIS A 477 30.59 11.97 -24.20
CA HIS A 477 29.90 13.23 -23.88
C HIS A 477 29.16 13.78 -25.11
N SER A 478 29.81 13.77 -26.27
CA SER A 478 29.21 14.18 -27.55
C SER A 478 28.00 13.31 -27.95
N LEU A 479 28.08 11.99 -27.79
CA LEU A 479 26.96 11.09 -28.14
C LEU A 479 25.77 11.25 -27.18
N MET A 480 26.07 11.51 -25.91
CA MET A 480 25.08 11.61 -24.83
C MET A 480 24.53 13.02 -24.62
N ASN A 481 25.06 14.02 -25.34
CA ASN A 481 24.83 15.44 -25.06
C ASN A 481 25.07 15.77 -23.57
N TYR A 482 26.07 15.13 -22.96
CA TYR A 482 26.37 15.32 -21.54
C TYR A 482 27.21 16.59 -21.34
N ILE A 483 26.79 17.41 -20.38
CA ILE A 483 27.44 18.66 -19.99
C ILE A 483 27.96 18.47 -18.57
N GLY A 484 29.27 18.38 -18.41
CA GLY A 484 29.94 18.16 -17.13
C GLY A 484 31.40 17.76 -17.34
N ASP A 485 32.09 17.53 -16.23
CA ASP A 485 33.52 17.23 -16.24
C ASP A 485 33.82 15.85 -16.85
N PHE A 486 34.98 15.74 -17.49
CA PHE A 486 35.50 14.44 -17.93
C PHE A 486 35.97 13.63 -16.72
N CYS A 487 35.99 12.31 -16.89
CA CYS A 487 36.60 11.39 -15.92
C CYS A 487 38.03 11.84 -15.56
N ILE A 488 38.34 11.83 -14.26
CA ILE A 488 39.65 12.16 -13.70
C ILE A 488 40.35 10.85 -13.35
N PHE A 489 41.64 10.77 -13.69
CA PHE A 489 42.49 9.60 -13.46
C PHE A 489 43.80 10.02 -12.79
N ASP A 490 44.38 9.15 -11.98
CA ASP A 490 45.63 9.42 -11.25
C ASP A 490 46.82 9.65 -12.19
N LYS A 491 46.80 9.02 -13.36
CA LYS A 491 47.80 9.19 -14.41
C LYS A 491 47.22 10.00 -15.56
N LYS A 492 48.06 10.88 -16.11
CA LYS A 492 47.69 11.70 -17.27
C LYS A 492 47.71 10.82 -18.52
N GLU A 493 46.54 10.27 -18.85
CA GLU A 493 46.37 9.42 -20.02
C GLU A 493 46.10 10.26 -21.29
N GLU A 494 46.77 9.92 -22.38
CA GLU A 494 46.60 10.60 -23.69
C GLU A 494 45.21 10.35 -24.28
N TYR A 495 44.58 9.23 -23.92
CA TYR A 495 43.25 8.83 -24.37
C TYR A 495 42.33 8.47 -23.20
N PRO A 496 41.71 9.45 -22.52
CA PRO A 496 40.85 9.19 -21.37
C PRO A 496 39.56 8.45 -21.79
N HIS A 497 39.28 7.32 -21.14
CA HIS A 497 38.03 6.56 -21.31
C HIS A 497 37.60 5.88 -19.99
N PRO A 498 36.31 5.55 -19.82
CA PRO A 498 35.78 5.10 -18.52
C PRO A 498 36.37 3.81 -17.98
N LEU A 499 36.83 2.89 -18.85
CA LEU A 499 37.41 1.62 -18.41
C LEU A 499 38.71 1.77 -17.61
N LEU A 500 39.36 2.94 -17.65
CA LEU A 500 40.54 3.23 -16.82
C LEU A 500 40.19 3.34 -15.31
N HIS A 501 38.90 3.42 -14.95
CA HIS A 501 38.46 3.29 -13.55
C HIS A 501 38.44 1.84 -13.06
N ILE A 502 38.59 0.85 -13.94
CA ILE A 502 38.57 -0.55 -13.58
C ILE A 502 39.99 -1.00 -13.28
N ASP A 503 40.24 -1.38 -12.03
CA ASP A 503 41.53 -1.89 -11.59
C ASP A 503 41.97 -3.09 -12.43
N GLY A 504 43.20 -3.03 -12.94
CA GLY A 504 43.76 -4.09 -13.78
C GLY A 504 43.20 -4.15 -15.21
N TRP A 505 42.47 -3.13 -15.67
CA TRP A 505 42.11 -3.04 -17.08
C TRP A 505 43.36 -2.78 -17.93
N ASP A 506 43.57 -3.64 -18.94
CA ASP A 506 44.60 -3.47 -19.97
C ASP A 506 43.97 -3.60 -21.36
N SER A 507 44.40 -2.72 -22.26
CA SER A 507 44.03 -2.71 -23.68
C SER A 507 44.36 -4.02 -24.42
N GLY A 508 45.27 -4.84 -23.89
CA GLY A 508 45.71 -6.11 -24.49
C GLY A 508 44.76 -7.30 -24.35
N SER A 509 43.71 -7.21 -23.52
CA SER A 509 42.85 -8.36 -23.19
C SER A 509 41.58 -8.50 -24.03
N ILE A 510 41.54 -7.97 -25.26
CA ILE A 510 40.43 -8.25 -26.19
C ILE A 510 40.53 -9.72 -26.60
N VAL A 511 39.93 -10.60 -25.80
CA VAL A 511 39.72 -11.99 -26.17
C VAL A 511 38.74 -12.01 -27.33
N THR A 512 39.31 -12.06 -28.54
CA THR A 512 38.58 -12.44 -29.73
C THR A 512 38.14 -13.90 -29.61
N SER A 513 36.88 -14.15 -29.94
CA SER A 513 36.25 -15.43 -30.21
C SER A 513 35.62 -16.21 -29.05
N GLU A 514 34.43 -16.70 -29.40
CA GLU A 514 33.38 -17.45 -28.69
C GLU A 514 33.81 -18.79 -28.07
N LYS A 515 35.10 -19.10 -27.98
CA LYS A 515 35.52 -20.36 -27.37
C LYS A 515 35.52 -20.20 -25.86
N VAL A 516 34.71 -21.02 -25.19
CA VAL A 516 34.86 -21.34 -23.77
C VAL A 516 36.33 -21.71 -23.56
N LYS A 517 37.12 -20.77 -23.01
CA LYS A 517 38.57 -20.96 -22.84
C LYS A 517 38.88 -21.85 -21.64
N ASP A 518 37.98 -21.89 -20.67
CA ASP A 518 38.10 -22.65 -19.43
C ASP A 518 36.74 -23.06 -18.86
N LEU A 519 36.78 -24.01 -17.92
CA LEU A 519 35.60 -24.51 -17.19
C LEU A 519 34.84 -23.41 -16.44
N ARG A 520 35.52 -22.32 -16.05
CA ARG A 520 34.92 -21.20 -15.32
C ARG A 520 34.00 -20.38 -16.22
N SER A 521 34.43 -20.13 -17.46
CA SER A 521 33.61 -19.50 -18.50
C SER A 521 32.42 -20.36 -18.91
N ALA A 522 32.58 -21.69 -18.91
CA ALA A 522 31.48 -22.64 -19.13
C ALA A 522 30.43 -22.55 -18.02
N LEU A 523 30.89 -22.52 -16.77
CA LEU A 523 30.06 -22.37 -15.58
C LEU A 523 29.31 -21.03 -15.54
N GLU A 524 29.95 -19.92 -15.92
CA GLU A 524 29.26 -18.62 -16.04
C GLU A 524 28.17 -18.66 -17.12
N ASN A 525 28.46 -19.22 -18.29
CA ASN A 525 27.46 -19.39 -19.35
C ASN A 525 26.27 -20.25 -18.89
N LEU A 526 26.55 -21.34 -18.16
CA LEU A 526 25.52 -22.21 -17.60
C LEU A 526 24.67 -21.48 -16.54
N LYS A 527 25.30 -20.72 -15.63
CA LYS A 527 24.58 -19.91 -14.63
C LYS A 527 23.67 -18.87 -15.28
N VAL A 528 24.15 -18.20 -16.32
CA VAL A 528 23.34 -17.24 -17.11
C VAL A 528 22.18 -17.97 -17.80
N ALA A 529 22.41 -19.15 -18.36
CA ALA A 529 21.35 -19.97 -18.97
C ALA A 529 20.30 -20.42 -17.95
N ILE A 530 20.72 -20.89 -16.77
CA ILE A 530 19.82 -21.30 -15.67
C ILE A 530 18.99 -20.12 -15.19
N SER A 531 19.61 -18.97 -14.93
CA SER A 531 18.89 -17.75 -14.52
C SER A 531 17.85 -17.29 -15.55
N ARG A 532 18.12 -17.50 -16.85
CA ARG A 532 17.15 -17.24 -17.93
C ARG A 532 15.95 -18.19 -17.88
N VAL A 533 16.19 -19.49 -17.66
CA VAL A 533 15.12 -20.48 -17.53
C VAL A 533 14.26 -20.17 -16.31
N GLU A 534 14.87 -19.84 -15.17
CA GLU A 534 14.14 -19.45 -13.95
C GLU A 534 13.30 -18.18 -14.13
N ALA A 535 13.78 -17.21 -14.92
CA ALA A 535 13.04 -16.00 -15.22
C ALA A 535 11.83 -16.26 -16.15
N PHE A 536 11.90 -17.28 -17.00
CA PHE A 536 10.79 -17.69 -17.88
C PHE A 536 9.72 -18.53 -17.17
N LEU A 537 10.10 -19.18 -16.06
CA LEU A 537 9.20 -20.01 -15.24
C LEU A 537 8.42 -19.21 -14.18
N LYS A 538 8.70 -17.91 -14.02
CA LYS A 538 7.97 -16.98 -13.15
C LYS A 538 7.07 -16.09 -13.97
#